data_AF-A0AAD7UJH3-F1
#
_entry.id   AF-A0AAD7UJH3-F1
#
_cell.length_a   1.000
_cell.length_b   1.000
_cell.length_c   1.000
_cell.angle_alpha   90.00
_cell.angle_beta   90.00
_cell.angle_gamma   90.00
#
_symmetry.space_group_name_H-M   'P 1'
#
loop_
_entity.id
_entity.type
_entity.pdbx_description
1 polymer ?
#
loop_
_entity_poly.entity_id
_entity_poly.type
_entity_poly.pdbx_seq_one_letter_code
_entity_poly.pdbx_strand_id
1 'polypeptide(L)'
;MRRLAVAIVLVAVGSVAYVRRLVPEGESLLFFDGVCNLCDGFVSFVADHDSANRVRFGAIQRHGDLLRSFGAGAYAEGGSEALSTMVLVQESRVYVRSDAALRTISLLDSPLNAFAVFHLLPRVIRDAGYSLVAKYRYAIFGQTDECRPPDPRFERRFLDFVHI
;
A
#
# COMPACT_ATOMS: atom_id res chain seq x y z
N MET A 1 -6.80 -26.76 25.54
CA MET A 1 -7.01 -25.29 25.53
C MET A 1 -5.70 -24.49 25.61
N ARG A 2 -4.77 -24.78 26.55
CA ARG A 2 -3.50 -24.03 26.69
C ARG A 2 -2.56 -24.08 25.46
N ARG A 3 -2.46 -25.22 24.77
CA ARG A 3 -1.61 -25.37 23.58
C ARG A 3 -2.07 -24.56 22.36
N LEU A 4 -3.39 -24.37 22.21
CA LEU A 4 -3.97 -23.60 21.11
C LEU A 4 -3.76 -22.10 21.30
N ALA A 5 -3.92 -21.61 22.54
CA ALA A 5 -3.66 -20.22 22.88
C ALA A 5 -2.17 -19.84 22.70
N VAL A 6 -1.25 -20.72 23.11
CA VAL A 6 0.21 -20.50 22.92
C VAL A 6 0.59 -20.50 21.44
N ALA A 7 0.01 -21.39 20.61
CA ALA A 7 0.25 -21.38 19.17
C ALA A 7 -0.27 -20.10 18.49
N ILE A 8 -1.47 -19.63 18.86
CA ILE A 8 -2.03 -18.37 18.34
C ILE A 8 -1.17 -17.17 18.74
N VAL A 9 -0.71 -17.11 20.00
CA VAL A 9 0.17 -16.04 20.48
C VAL A 9 1.54 -16.09 19.78
N LEU A 10 2.14 -17.26 19.59
CA LEU A 10 3.42 -17.38 18.87
C LEU A 10 3.30 -17.02 17.39
N VAL A 11 2.21 -17.39 16.72
CA VAL A 11 1.92 -16.98 15.34
C VAL A 11 1.69 -15.47 15.26
N ALA A 12 0.92 -14.88 16.18
CA ALA A 12 0.69 -13.45 16.22
C ALA A 12 1.97 -12.65 16.51
N VAL A 13 2.81 -13.10 17.47
CA VAL A 13 4.10 -12.48 17.79
C VAL A 13 5.10 -12.65 16.65
N GLY A 14 5.12 -13.83 16.01
CA GLY A 14 5.93 -14.11 14.83
C GLY A 14 5.56 -13.24 13.63
N SER A 15 4.26 -13.08 13.34
CA SER A 15 3.77 -12.16 12.33
C SER A 15 4.13 -10.72 12.66
N VAL A 16 3.92 -10.25 13.90
CA VAL A 16 4.23 -8.85 14.29
C VAL A 16 5.75 -8.56 14.22
N ALA A 17 6.61 -9.49 14.63
CA ALA A 17 8.06 -9.33 14.51
C ALA A 17 8.52 -9.37 13.03
N TYR A 18 7.92 -10.24 12.21
CA TYR A 18 8.16 -10.31 10.77
C TYR A 18 7.72 -9.03 10.05
N VAL A 19 6.53 -8.52 10.37
CA VAL A 19 5.99 -7.23 9.93
C VAL A 19 6.97 -6.08 10.24
N ARG A 20 7.43 -5.99 11.50
CA ARG A 20 8.37 -4.93 11.93
C ARG A 20 9.74 -5.05 11.27
N ARG A 21 10.15 -6.25 10.90
CA ARG A 21 11.40 -6.48 10.16
C ARG A 21 11.30 -5.96 8.71
N LEU A 22 10.11 -6.10 8.10
CA LEU A 22 9.87 -5.69 6.72
C LEU A 22 9.57 -4.19 6.58
N VAL A 23 8.90 -3.60 7.58
CA VAL A 23 8.59 -2.17 7.64
C VAL A 23 9.19 -1.61 8.93
N PRO A 24 10.40 -1.03 8.86
CA PRO A 24 11.05 -0.37 9.99
C PRO A 24 10.16 0.69 10.64
N GLU A 25 10.41 0.98 11.91
CA GLU A 25 9.70 2.06 12.60
C GLU A 25 9.95 3.40 11.89
N GLY A 26 8.87 4.11 11.56
CA GLY A 26 8.92 5.36 10.79
C GLY A 26 8.74 5.20 9.27
N GLU A 27 8.78 3.98 8.74
CA GLU A 27 8.48 3.68 7.34
C GLU A 27 7.05 3.18 7.14
N SER A 28 6.56 3.30 5.91
CA SER A 28 5.26 2.81 5.48
C SER A 28 5.40 2.02 4.19
N LEU A 29 4.64 0.94 4.06
CA LEU A 29 4.65 0.10 2.87
C LEU A 29 3.34 0.26 2.11
N LEU A 30 3.42 0.84 0.92
CA LEU A 30 2.30 1.05 0.02
C LEU A 30 2.25 -0.08 -1.02
N PHE A 31 1.19 -0.88 -0.93
CA PHE A 31 0.85 -1.85 -1.95
C PHE A 31 -0.06 -1.24 -3.01
N PHE A 32 0.23 -1.55 -4.26
CA PHE A 32 -0.46 -0.99 -5.41
C PHE A 32 -0.65 -2.04 -6.51
N ASP A 33 -1.51 -1.71 -7.46
CA ASP A 33 -1.74 -2.51 -8.64
C ASP A 33 -0.67 -2.22 -9.71
N GLY A 34 0.25 -3.17 -9.91
CA GLY A 34 1.41 -3.01 -10.78
C GLY A 34 1.10 -2.92 -12.27
N VAL A 35 -0.09 -3.33 -12.72
CA VAL A 35 -0.50 -3.23 -14.14
C VAL A 35 -1.35 -2.00 -14.43
N CYS A 36 -1.74 -1.24 -13.41
CA CYS A 36 -2.59 -0.07 -13.57
C CYS A 36 -1.75 1.20 -13.76
N ASN A 37 -1.87 1.84 -14.93
CA ASN A 37 -1.14 3.09 -15.24
C ASN A 37 -1.42 4.23 -14.25
N LEU A 38 -2.65 4.32 -13.70
CA LEU A 38 -2.98 5.29 -12.66
C LEU A 38 -2.24 5.00 -11.35
N CYS A 39 -2.18 3.72 -10.96
CA CYS A 39 -1.51 3.32 -9.73
C CYS A 39 0.01 3.50 -9.85
N ASP A 40 0.59 3.12 -10.99
CA ASP A 40 1.99 3.35 -11.33
C ASP A 40 2.33 4.85 -11.29
N GLY A 41 1.55 5.69 -11.97
CA GLY A 41 1.74 7.14 -11.95
C GLY A 41 1.65 7.75 -10.55
N PHE A 42 0.75 7.26 -9.69
CA PHE A 42 0.69 7.69 -8.29
C PHE A 42 1.92 7.24 -7.50
N VAL A 43 2.40 6.02 -7.71
CA VAL A 43 3.62 5.52 -7.05
C VAL A 43 4.84 6.34 -7.47
N SER A 44 5.01 6.63 -8.76
CA SER A 44 6.07 7.53 -9.25
C SER A 44 5.96 8.91 -8.61
N PHE A 45 4.76 9.48 -8.56
CA PHE A 45 4.52 10.77 -7.91
C PHE A 45 4.92 10.75 -6.43
N VAL A 46 4.56 9.71 -5.68
CA VAL A 46 4.94 9.56 -4.27
C VAL A 46 6.46 9.42 -4.14
N ALA A 47 7.11 8.64 -5.01
CA ALA A 47 8.54 8.45 -4.99
C ALA A 47 9.31 9.77 -5.22
N ASP A 48 8.83 10.60 -6.15
CA ASP A 48 9.42 11.91 -6.47
C ASP A 48 9.24 12.96 -5.36
N HIS A 49 8.21 12.82 -4.50
CA HIS A 49 7.80 13.85 -3.52
C HIS A 49 7.88 13.40 -2.06
N ASP A 50 8.57 12.31 -1.78
CA ASP A 50 8.90 11.84 -0.44
C ASP A 50 10.42 11.80 -0.29
N SER A 51 11.03 12.99 -0.15
CA SER A 51 12.48 13.15 0.00
C SER A 51 13.05 12.43 1.23
N ALA A 52 12.22 12.23 2.25
CA ALA A 52 12.57 11.51 3.48
C ALA A 52 12.55 9.98 3.32
N ASN A 53 12.18 9.45 2.15
CA ASN A 53 12.08 8.01 1.85
C ASN A 53 11.22 7.23 2.85
N ARG A 54 10.14 7.83 3.33
CA ARG A 54 9.21 7.22 4.31
C ARG A 54 8.33 6.14 3.70
N VAL A 55 8.14 6.12 2.38
CA VAL A 55 7.26 5.18 1.70
C VAL A 55 8.06 4.18 0.85
N ARG A 56 7.82 2.89 1.10
CA ARG A 56 8.27 1.78 0.26
C ARG A 56 7.10 1.21 -0.53
N PHE A 57 7.37 0.52 -1.62
CA PHE A 57 6.37 0.10 -2.59
C PHE A 57 6.41 -1.42 -2.84
N GLY A 58 5.24 -2.04 -2.98
CA GLY A 58 5.13 -3.44 -3.36
C GLY A 58 3.96 -3.67 -4.31
N ALA A 59 4.20 -4.32 -5.46
CA ALA A 59 3.12 -4.70 -6.36
C ALA A 59 2.28 -5.83 -5.73
N ILE A 60 0.96 -5.69 -5.70
CA ILE A 60 0.04 -6.69 -5.11
C ILE A 60 0.20 -8.06 -5.79
N GLN A 61 0.44 -8.07 -7.11
CA GLN A 61 0.65 -9.28 -7.92
C GLN A 61 1.88 -10.10 -7.50
N ARG A 62 2.86 -9.48 -6.85
CA ARG A 62 4.10 -10.14 -6.40
C ARG A 62 4.14 -10.36 -4.90
N HIS A 63 3.44 -9.52 -4.14
CA HIS A 63 3.50 -9.48 -2.67
C HIS A 63 2.16 -9.79 -1.98
N GLY A 64 1.25 -10.49 -2.65
CA GLY A 64 -0.06 -10.85 -2.10
C GLY A 64 0.01 -11.65 -0.78
N ASP A 65 0.99 -12.54 -0.63
CA ASP A 65 1.21 -13.28 0.63
C ASP A 65 1.64 -12.38 1.77
N LEU A 66 2.42 -11.34 1.46
CA LEU A 66 2.80 -10.35 2.44
C LEU A 66 1.58 -9.52 2.91
N LEU A 67 0.69 -9.09 2.00
CA LEU A 67 -0.60 -8.50 2.38
C LEU A 67 -1.43 -9.45 3.27
N ARG A 68 -1.49 -10.74 2.92
CA ARG A 68 -2.20 -11.75 3.73
C ARG A 68 -1.62 -11.84 5.15
N SER A 69 -0.31 -11.75 5.31
CA SER A 69 0.35 -11.74 6.62
C SER A 69 -0.02 -10.53 7.49
N PHE A 70 -0.40 -9.41 6.87
CA PHE A 70 -0.94 -8.22 7.55
C PHE A 70 -2.44 -8.32 7.87
N GLY A 71 -3.09 -9.46 7.58
CA GLY A 71 -4.55 -9.60 7.69
C GLY A 71 -5.32 -8.89 6.57
N ALA A 72 -4.64 -8.42 5.53
CA ALA A 72 -5.23 -7.68 4.39
C ALA A 72 -5.56 -8.60 3.20
N GLY A 73 -5.82 -9.89 3.44
CA GLY A 73 -5.98 -10.90 2.39
C GLY A 73 -7.12 -10.64 1.40
N ALA A 74 -8.15 -9.89 1.80
CA ALA A 74 -9.24 -9.48 0.90
C ALA A 74 -8.77 -8.57 -0.25
N TYR A 75 -7.64 -7.88 -0.06
CA TYR A 75 -7.03 -6.94 -1.00
C TYR A 75 -5.83 -7.51 -1.75
N ALA A 76 -5.33 -8.66 -1.31
CA ALA A 76 -4.29 -9.41 -2.00
C ALA A 76 -4.81 -10.00 -3.31
N GLU A 77 -3.91 -10.37 -4.21
CA GLU A 77 -4.28 -11.05 -5.45
C GLU A 77 -5.13 -12.31 -5.16
N GLY A 78 -6.24 -12.45 -5.91
CA GLY A 78 -7.27 -13.48 -5.71
C GLY A 78 -8.32 -13.18 -4.64
N GLY A 79 -8.19 -12.08 -3.89
CA GLY A 79 -9.17 -11.63 -2.89
C GLY A 79 -10.43 -10.98 -3.49
N SER A 80 -11.49 -10.88 -2.67
CA SER A 80 -12.79 -10.32 -3.10
C SER A 80 -12.76 -8.83 -3.46
N GLU A 81 -11.81 -8.07 -2.89
CA GLU A 81 -11.56 -6.67 -3.19
C GLU A 81 -10.17 -6.47 -3.82
N ALA A 82 -9.59 -7.55 -4.36
CA ALA A 82 -8.26 -7.54 -4.96
C ALA A 82 -8.13 -6.43 -6.00
N LEU A 83 -7.01 -5.72 -5.95
CA LEU A 83 -6.64 -4.66 -6.89
C LEU A 83 -7.60 -3.45 -6.92
N SER A 84 -8.77 -3.47 -6.29
CA SER A 84 -9.72 -2.34 -6.28
C SER A 84 -9.23 -1.12 -5.49
N THR A 85 -8.11 -1.26 -4.79
CA THR A 85 -7.54 -0.24 -3.93
C THR A 85 -6.02 -0.35 -3.81
N MET A 86 -5.39 0.75 -3.43
CA MET A 86 -4.09 0.73 -2.78
C MET A 86 -4.25 0.36 -1.30
N VAL A 87 -3.22 -0.28 -0.74
CA VAL A 87 -3.19 -0.67 0.67
C VAL A 87 -1.93 -0.11 1.31
N LEU A 88 -2.08 0.72 2.32
CA LEU A 88 -0.96 1.28 3.07
C LEU A 88 -0.83 0.52 4.39
N VAL A 89 0.35 -0.03 4.65
CA VAL A 89 0.72 -0.61 5.93
C VAL A 89 1.66 0.35 6.66
N GLN A 90 1.25 0.76 7.86
CA GLN A 90 2.01 1.68 8.70
C GLN A 90 1.84 1.26 10.16
N GLU A 91 2.95 1.06 10.88
CA GLU A 91 2.95 0.67 12.30
C GLU A 91 2.02 -0.52 12.60
N SER A 92 2.08 -1.58 11.79
CA SER A 92 1.21 -2.77 11.86
C SER A 92 -0.30 -2.52 11.63
N ARG A 93 -0.69 -1.33 11.19
CA ARG A 93 -2.07 -1.01 10.79
C ARG A 93 -2.20 -1.01 9.28
N VAL A 94 -3.33 -1.53 8.81
CA VAL A 94 -3.70 -1.56 7.39
C VAL A 94 -4.71 -0.44 7.12
N TYR A 95 -4.41 0.40 6.14
CA TYR A 95 -5.29 1.42 5.61
C TYR A 95 -5.58 1.12 4.15
N VAL A 96 -6.83 1.39 3.73
CA VAL A 96 -7.33 1.09 2.37
C VAL A 96 -8.10 2.29 1.82
N ARG A 97 -8.43 2.26 0.53
CA ARG A 97 -9.21 3.27 -0.19
C ARG A 97 -8.68 4.68 0.03
N SER A 98 -9.56 5.63 0.31
CA SER A 98 -9.17 7.01 0.52
C SER A 98 -8.33 7.21 1.79
N ASP A 99 -8.42 6.30 2.79
CA ASP A 99 -7.53 6.35 3.95
C ASP A 99 -6.08 6.05 3.55
N ALA A 100 -5.84 5.04 2.71
CA ALA A 100 -4.50 4.73 2.21
C ALA A 100 -3.93 5.92 1.44
N ALA A 101 -4.68 6.44 0.48
CA ALA A 101 -4.23 7.54 -0.38
C ALA A 101 -3.90 8.82 0.41
N LEU A 102 -4.80 9.27 1.28
CA LEU A 102 -4.60 10.50 2.04
C LEU A 102 -3.50 10.37 3.09
N ARG A 103 -3.33 9.19 3.70
CA ARG A 103 -2.20 8.93 4.60
C ARG A 103 -0.88 8.92 3.86
N THR A 104 -0.81 8.30 2.68
CA THR A 104 0.38 8.39 1.84
C THR A 104 0.70 9.85 1.49
N ILE A 105 -0.30 10.65 1.12
CA ILE A 105 -0.13 12.08 0.84
C ILE A 105 0.41 12.83 2.06
N SER A 106 -0.03 12.50 3.28
CA SER A 106 0.47 13.13 4.51
C SER A 106 1.97 12.88 4.77
N LEU A 107 2.54 11.85 4.14
CA LEU A 107 3.96 11.49 4.19
C LEU A 107 4.79 12.17 3.09
N LEU A 108 4.20 13.03 2.26
CA LEU A 108 4.94 13.76 1.23
C LEU A 108 5.58 15.03 1.80
N ASP A 109 6.44 15.63 1.00
CA ASP A 109 7.07 16.91 1.30
C ASP A 109 6.04 18.05 1.28
N SER A 110 6.31 19.13 2.02
CA SER A 110 5.49 20.34 1.94
C SER A 110 5.62 20.97 0.55
N PRO A 111 4.53 21.48 -0.07
CA PRO A 111 3.18 21.67 0.51
C PRO A 111 2.20 20.51 0.26
N LEU A 112 2.63 19.40 -0.35
CA LEU A 112 1.74 18.33 -0.77
C LEU A 112 1.09 17.62 0.42
N ASN A 113 1.79 17.52 1.55
CA ASN A 113 1.20 16.98 2.79
C ASN A 113 -0.04 17.74 3.27
N ALA A 114 -0.22 19.01 2.89
CA ALA A 114 -1.41 19.80 3.26
C ALA A 114 -2.69 19.22 2.65
N PHE A 115 -2.61 18.51 1.52
CA PHE A 115 -3.78 17.83 0.93
C PHE A 115 -4.32 16.70 1.81
N ALA A 116 -3.58 16.26 2.83
CA ALA A 116 -4.12 15.37 3.86
C ALA A 116 -5.28 16.01 4.65
N VAL A 117 -5.50 17.33 4.55
CA VAL A 117 -6.68 18.03 5.09
C VAL A 117 -8.00 17.43 4.59
N PHE A 118 -8.01 16.77 3.43
CA PHE A 118 -9.19 16.07 2.94
C PHE A 118 -9.62 14.89 3.84
N HIS A 119 -8.83 14.51 4.84
CA HIS A 119 -9.30 13.64 5.93
C HIS A 119 -10.44 14.24 6.75
N LEU A 120 -10.62 15.57 6.73
CA LEU A 120 -11.76 16.24 7.35
C LEU A 120 -13.08 15.96 6.61
N LEU A 121 -13.01 15.54 5.34
CA LEU A 121 -14.21 15.15 4.60
C LEU A 121 -14.77 13.82 5.16
N PRO A 122 -16.11 13.70 5.31
CA PRO A 122 -16.75 12.47 5.73
C PRO A 122 -16.31 11.29 4.88
N ARG A 123 -15.96 10.17 5.53
CA ARG A 123 -15.46 8.95 4.88
C ARG A 123 -16.32 8.50 3.71
N VAL A 124 -17.65 8.56 3.85
CA VAL A 124 -18.61 8.17 2.82
C VAL A 124 -18.37 8.94 1.51
N ILE A 125 -18.09 10.24 1.58
CA ILE A 125 -17.89 11.09 0.40
C ILE A 125 -16.56 10.76 -0.27
N ARG A 126 -15.48 10.72 0.50
CA ARG A 126 -14.14 10.42 -0.04
C ARG A 126 -14.01 8.99 -0.57
N ASP A 127 -14.65 8.01 0.07
CA ASP A 127 -14.66 6.62 -0.42
C ASP A 127 -15.58 6.45 -1.65
N ALA A 128 -16.64 7.25 -1.79
CA ALA A 128 -17.45 7.28 -3.02
C ALA A 128 -16.63 7.80 -4.21
N GLY A 129 -15.89 8.91 -4.02
CA GLY A 129 -14.95 9.43 -5.02
C GLY A 129 -13.86 8.40 -5.37
N TYR A 130 -13.27 7.77 -4.35
CA TYR A 130 -12.27 6.71 -4.56
C TYR A 130 -12.83 5.55 -5.38
N SER A 131 -14.02 5.06 -5.03
CA SER A 131 -14.66 3.93 -5.70
C SER A 131 -14.96 4.25 -7.17
N LEU A 132 -15.34 5.49 -7.47
CA LEU A 132 -15.56 5.96 -8.83
C LEU A 132 -14.27 5.92 -9.65
N VAL A 133 -13.16 6.44 -9.10
CA VAL A 133 -11.85 6.41 -9.75
C VAL A 133 -11.39 4.97 -9.96
N ALA A 134 -11.47 4.13 -8.92
CA ALA A 134 -11.09 2.72 -9.00
C ALA A 134 -11.88 1.96 -10.09
N LYS A 135 -13.18 2.25 -10.23
CA LYS A 135 -14.05 1.65 -11.24
C LYS A 135 -13.63 2.01 -12.68
N TYR A 136 -13.21 3.25 -12.93
CA TYR A 136 -12.93 3.74 -14.28
C TYR A 136 -11.44 3.78 -14.64
N ARG A 137 -10.54 3.44 -13.71
CA ARG A 137 -9.09 3.60 -13.90
C ARG A 137 -8.55 2.97 -15.18
N TYR A 138 -8.99 1.77 -15.54
CA TYR A 138 -8.50 1.11 -16.76
C TYR A 138 -9.12 1.69 -18.02
N ALA A 139 -10.38 2.11 -17.96
CA ALA A 139 -11.03 2.76 -19.10
C ALA A 139 -10.41 4.12 -19.42
N ILE A 140 -9.96 4.86 -18.40
CA ILE A 140 -9.42 6.22 -18.56
C ILE A 140 -7.90 6.22 -18.74
N PHE A 141 -7.17 5.44 -17.93
CA PHE A 141 -5.70 5.47 -17.88
C PHE A 141 -5.05 4.27 -18.57
N GLY A 142 -5.81 3.21 -18.87
CA GLY A 142 -5.29 1.97 -19.41
C GLY A 142 -4.59 1.08 -18.37
N GLN A 143 -4.03 -0.02 -18.88
CA GLN A 143 -3.23 -0.98 -18.13
C GLN A 143 -2.10 -1.52 -19.02
N THR A 144 -1.06 -2.05 -18.40
CA THR A 144 0.03 -2.79 -19.06
C THR A 144 -0.15 -4.29 -18.89
N ASP A 145 0.54 -5.10 -19.70
CA ASP A 145 0.50 -6.55 -19.58
C ASP A 145 1.28 -7.06 -18.36
N GLU A 146 2.31 -6.33 -17.95
CA GLU A 146 3.18 -6.68 -16.83
C GLU A 146 3.47 -5.46 -15.94
N CYS A 147 3.91 -5.76 -14.70
CA CYS A 147 4.38 -4.75 -13.77
C CYS A 147 5.65 -4.08 -14.31
N ARG A 148 5.59 -2.76 -14.50
CA ARG A 148 6.73 -1.99 -15.00
C ARG A 148 7.87 -2.00 -13.97
N PRO A 149 9.13 -2.10 -14.41
CA PRO A 149 10.25 -1.81 -13.53
C PRO A 149 10.19 -0.34 -13.06
N PRO A 150 10.50 -0.06 -11.79
CA PRO A 150 10.53 1.30 -11.27
C PRO A 150 11.67 2.09 -11.90
N ASP A 151 11.61 3.42 -11.77
CA ASP A 151 12.74 4.29 -12.11
C ASP A 151 13.97 3.88 -11.26
N PRO A 152 15.16 3.69 -11.87
CA PRO A 152 16.39 3.31 -11.17
C PRO A 152 16.73 4.20 -9.96
N ARG A 153 16.31 5.47 -9.98
CA ARG A 153 16.49 6.40 -8.86
C ARG A 153 15.80 5.91 -7.58
N PHE A 154 14.72 5.15 -7.71
CA PHE A 154 13.88 4.71 -6.60
C PHE A 154 13.85 3.20 -6.39
N GLU A 155 14.60 2.40 -7.16
CA GLU A 155 14.62 0.93 -7.07
C GLU A 155 14.71 0.39 -5.63
N ARG A 156 15.57 0.99 -4.78
CA ARG A 156 15.75 0.58 -3.38
C ARG A 156 14.48 0.71 -2.52
N ARG A 157 13.48 1.45 -2.98
CA ARG A 157 12.19 1.64 -2.30
C ARG A 157 11.18 0.56 -2.68
N PHE A 158 11.43 -0.23 -3.72
CA PHE A 158 10.54 -1.30 -4.18
C PHE A 158 10.97 -2.65 -3.62
N LEU A 159 10.04 -3.39 -3.02
CA LEU A 159 10.32 -4.70 -2.43
C LEU A 159 10.85 -5.73 -3.43
N ASP A 160 10.50 -5.59 -4.71
CA ASP A 160 10.95 -6.48 -5.79
C ASP A 160 12.46 -6.42 -6.06
N PHE A 161 13.11 -5.32 -5.71
CA PHE A 161 14.50 -5.03 -6.06
C PHE A 161 15.42 -4.94 -4.84
N VAL A 162 14.87 -5.17 -3.65
CA VAL A 162 15.64 -5.27 -2.41
C VAL A 162 15.76 -6.76 -2.07
N HIS A 163 16.98 -7.30 -2.16
CA HIS A 163 17.28 -8.63 -1.62
C HIS A 163 17.20 -8.57 -0.09
N ILE A 164 16.08 -9.02 0.47
CA ILE A 164 15.88 -9.19 1.91
C ILE A 164 16.33 -10.59 2.32
#